data_AF-F7S7M7-F1
#
_entry.id   AF-F7S7M7-F1
#
_cell.length_a   1.000
_cell.length_b   1.000
_cell.length_c   1.000
_cell.angle_alpha   90.00
_cell.angle_beta   90.00
_cell.angle_gamma   90.00
#
_symmetry.space_group_name_H-M   'P 1'
#
loop_
_entity.id
_entity.type
_entity.pdbx_description
1 polymer ?
#
loop_
_entity_poly.entity_id
_entity_poly.type
_entity_poly.pdbx_seq_one_letter_code
_entity_poly.pdbx_strand_id
1 'polypeptide(L)'
;VAGVVLTETVSVPGRLSRMTVFDADPAAVRAPVLIVANRDDRCPVAPPGQAPVVARALGGASSVTVRMVAGGAAGDRPCGSLGPHGYFGIEGRVETAIAGWIGTLGLEKEKGGA
;
A
#
# COMPACT_ATOMS: atom_id res chain seq x y z
N VAL A 1 14.82 -3.01 -9.72
CA VAL A 1 13.93 -2.80 -8.56
C VAL A 1 13.61 -4.15 -7.94
N ALA A 2 13.69 -4.31 -6.62
CA ALA A 2 13.40 -5.58 -5.95
C ALA A 2 11.90 -5.78 -5.66
N GLY A 3 11.17 -4.70 -5.41
CA GLY A 3 9.73 -4.67 -5.19
C GLY A 3 9.21 -3.24 -5.09
N VAL A 4 7.89 -3.07 -5.07
CA VAL A 4 7.20 -1.78 -4.86
C VAL A 4 6.30 -1.90 -3.63
N VAL A 5 6.31 -0.88 -2.76
CA VAL A 5 5.39 -0.80 -1.61
C VAL A 5 4.51 0.41 -1.79
N LEU A 6 3.20 0.23 -1.73
CA LEU A 6 2.19 1.28 -1.80
C LEU A 6 1.48 1.37 -0.45
N THR A 7 1.59 2.49 0.26
CA THR A 7 0.96 2.72 1.58
C THR A 7 -0.12 3.79 1.48
N GLU A 8 -1.33 3.49 1.97
CA GLU A 8 -2.51 4.39 1.87
C GLU A 8 -2.66 5.06 0.49
N THR A 9 -2.81 4.21 -0.52
CA THR A 9 -2.76 4.62 -1.93
C THR A 9 -3.93 5.52 -2.31
N VAL A 10 -3.61 6.70 -2.83
CA VAL A 10 -4.59 7.59 -3.48
C VAL A 10 -5.19 6.89 -4.71
N SER A 11 -6.44 6.49 -4.58
CA SER A 11 -7.18 5.65 -5.54
C SER A 11 -8.49 6.31 -5.98
N VAL A 12 -8.88 7.42 -5.36
CA VAL A 12 -10.03 8.23 -5.75
C VAL A 12 -9.54 9.68 -5.98
N PRO A 13 -9.99 10.35 -7.06
CA PRO A 13 -9.62 11.74 -7.31
C PRO A 13 -9.97 12.65 -6.13
N GLY A 14 -9.01 13.48 -5.73
CA GLY A 14 -9.19 14.46 -4.65
C GLY A 14 -9.65 15.82 -5.14
N ARG A 15 -9.86 16.73 -4.18
CA ARG A 15 -10.16 18.14 -4.47
C ARG A 15 -8.94 18.91 -4.99
N LEU A 16 -7.75 18.62 -4.46
CA LEU A 16 -6.51 19.33 -4.80
C LEU A 16 -5.82 18.77 -6.04
N SER A 17 -6.00 17.48 -6.31
CA SER A 17 -5.46 16.80 -7.48
C SER A 17 -6.46 15.76 -7.95
N ARG A 18 -6.61 15.62 -9.27
CA ARG A 18 -7.42 14.56 -9.88
C ARG A 18 -6.63 13.28 -10.15
N MET A 19 -5.31 13.33 -9.98
CA MET A 19 -4.43 12.18 -10.24
C MET A 19 -4.59 11.13 -9.14
N THR A 20 -4.53 9.89 -9.56
CA THR A 20 -4.60 8.68 -8.75
C THR A 20 -3.48 7.73 -9.14
N VAL A 21 -3.33 6.62 -8.41
CA VAL A 21 -2.42 5.53 -8.79
C VAL A 21 -2.72 4.97 -10.19
N PHE A 22 -3.95 5.09 -10.69
CA PHE A 22 -4.35 4.55 -11.99
C PHE A 22 -3.81 5.38 -13.17
N ASP A 23 -3.47 6.64 -12.93
CA ASP A 23 -2.86 7.52 -13.94
C ASP A 23 -1.36 7.23 -14.14
N ALA A 24 -0.76 6.38 -13.29
CA ALA A 24 0.65 6.02 -13.31
C ALA A 24 0.96 4.72 -14.08
N ASP A 25 0.02 4.21 -14.90
CA ASP A 25 0.12 2.93 -15.61
C ASP A 25 0.56 1.76 -14.70
N PRO A 26 -0.27 1.37 -13.71
CA PRO A 26 0.06 0.27 -12.80
C PRO A 26 0.27 -1.07 -13.54
N ALA A 27 -0.30 -1.25 -14.73
CA ALA A 27 -0.14 -2.46 -15.52
C ALA A 27 1.28 -2.61 -16.11
N ALA A 28 2.08 -1.55 -16.16
CA ALA A 28 3.48 -1.61 -16.58
C ALA A 28 4.44 -2.11 -15.47
N VAL A 29 4.00 -2.15 -14.21
CA VAL A 29 4.83 -2.65 -13.10
C VAL A 29 5.11 -4.14 -13.32
N ARG A 30 6.38 -4.54 -13.23
CA ARG A 30 6.82 -5.95 -13.38
C ARG A 30 7.37 -6.57 -12.09
N ALA A 31 7.66 -5.76 -11.09
CA ALA A 31 8.20 -6.21 -9.81
C ALA A 31 7.09 -6.71 -8.87
N PRO A 32 7.42 -7.49 -7.82
CA PRO A 32 6.50 -7.79 -6.72
C PRO A 32 5.97 -6.51 -6.08
N VAL A 33 4.69 -6.49 -5.71
CA VAL A 33 4.05 -5.32 -5.09
C VAL A 33 3.40 -5.70 -3.76
N LEU A 34 3.65 -4.89 -2.73
CA LEU A 34 2.91 -4.88 -1.48
C LEU A 34 2.03 -3.64 -1.42
N ILE A 35 0.73 -3.84 -1.23
CA ILE A 35 -0.23 -2.77 -0.92
C ILE A 35 -0.54 -2.86 0.57
N VAL A 36 -0.30 -1.78 1.30
CA VAL A 36 -0.71 -1.64 2.70
C VAL A 36 -1.84 -0.63 2.79
N ALA A 37 -2.95 -1.05 3.38
CA ALA A 37 -4.11 -0.19 3.63
C ALA A 37 -4.65 -0.45 5.04
N ASN A 38 -5.07 0.62 5.70
CA ASN A 38 -5.59 0.56 7.05
C ASN A 38 -7.11 0.57 7.04
N ARG A 39 -7.73 -0.46 7.64
CA ARG A 39 -9.21 -0.56 7.73
C ARG A 39 -9.85 0.63 8.42
N ASP A 40 -9.12 1.28 9.32
CA ASP A 40 -9.61 2.44 10.07
C ASP A 40 -9.27 3.78 9.40
N ASP A 41 -8.61 3.77 8.23
CA ASP A 41 -8.41 4.98 7.44
C ASP A 41 -9.75 5.52 6.91
N ARG A 42 -9.94 6.82 7.13
CA ARG A 42 -11.13 7.58 6.72
C ARG A 42 -10.80 8.61 5.63
N CYS A 43 -9.58 8.64 5.11
CA CYS A 43 -9.18 9.53 4.05
C CYS A 43 -10.05 9.27 2.79
N PRO A 44 -10.80 10.26 2.28
CA PRO A 44 -11.75 10.04 1.20
C PRO A 44 -11.11 9.68 -0.14
N VAL A 45 -9.81 9.94 -0.29
CA VAL A 45 -9.06 9.67 -1.53
C VAL A 45 -8.25 8.38 -1.51
N ALA A 46 -8.06 7.79 -0.32
CA ALA A 46 -7.34 6.52 -0.12
C ALA A 46 -8.21 5.50 0.65
N PRO A 47 -9.49 5.29 0.29
CA PRO A 47 -10.35 4.42 1.08
C PRO A 47 -9.83 2.97 1.06
N PRO A 48 -9.77 2.27 2.21
CA PRO A 48 -9.18 0.93 2.30
C PRO A 48 -9.85 -0.09 1.38
N GLY A 49 -11.15 0.09 1.11
CA GLY A 49 -11.90 -0.76 0.17
C GLY A 49 -11.40 -0.73 -1.28
N GLN A 50 -10.57 0.25 -1.66
CA GLN A 50 -9.97 0.34 -2.99
C GLN A 50 -8.67 -0.46 -3.13
N ALA A 51 -8.07 -0.97 -2.04
CA ALA A 51 -6.83 -1.77 -2.13
C ALA A 51 -6.95 -2.98 -3.09
N PRO A 52 -8.06 -3.76 -3.11
CA PRO A 52 -8.24 -4.82 -4.10
C PRO A 52 -8.42 -4.31 -5.54
N VAL A 53 -8.91 -3.09 -5.74
CA VAL A 53 -9.05 -2.47 -7.07
C VAL A 53 -7.67 -2.10 -7.61
N VAL A 54 -6.84 -1.46 -6.79
CA VAL A 54 -5.44 -1.17 -7.10
C VAL A 54 -4.68 -2.45 -7.41
N ALA A 55 -4.89 -3.52 -6.62
CA ALA A 55 -4.26 -4.81 -6.85
C ALA A 55 -4.57 -5.39 -8.25
N ARG A 56 -5.83 -5.28 -8.70
CA ARG A 56 -6.23 -5.73 -10.05
C ARG A 56 -5.62 -4.90 -11.17
N ALA A 57 -5.39 -3.61 -10.93
CA ALA A 57 -4.76 -2.73 -11.93
C ALA A 57 -3.26 -3.04 -12.13
N LEU A 58 -2.62 -3.66 -11.15
CA LEU A 58 -1.23 -4.14 -11.22
C LEU A 58 -1.10 -5.49 -11.96
N GLY A 59 -1.89 -5.72 -13.01
CA GLY A 59 -1.94 -7.00 -13.73
C GLY A 59 -0.62 -7.43 -14.38
N GLY A 60 0.35 -6.53 -14.46
CA GLY A 60 1.69 -6.78 -14.93
C GLY A 60 2.69 -7.27 -13.89
N ALA A 61 2.37 -7.13 -12.60
CA ALA A 61 3.30 -7.40 -11.51
C ALA A 61 3.52 -8.91 -11.37
N SER A 62 4.73 -9.31 -10.99
CA SER A 62 5.06 -10.74 -10.78
C SER A 62 4.28 -11.35 -9.60
N SER A 63 3.94 -10.54 -8.61
CA SER A 63 3.04 -10.89 -7.50
C SER A 63 2.47 -9.62 -6.89
N VAL A 64 1.26 -9.71 -6.34
CA VAL A 64 0.61 -8.59 -5.64
C VAL A 64 0.05 -9.09 -4.31
N THR A 65 0.50 -8.51 -3.21
CA THR A 65 0.04 -8.80 -1.85
C THR A 65 -0.72 -7.61 -1.30
N VAL A 66 -1.96 -7.82 -0.84
CA VAL A 66 -2.72 -6.81 -0.10
C VAL A 66 -2.64 -7.12 1.39
N ARG A 67 -2.08 -6.18 2.16
CA ARG A 67 -1.97 -6.26 3.62
C ARG A 67 -2.92 -5.23 4.24
N MET A 68 -4.05 -5.73 4.73
CA MET A 68 -4.95 -4.92 5.55
C MET A 68 -4.44 -4.87 6.99
N VAL A 69 -4.18 -3.66 7.49
CA VAL A 69 -3.92 -3.37 8.90
C VAL A 69 -5.16 -2.76 9.56
N ALA A 70 -5.09 -2.52 10.86
CA ALA A 70 -6.15 -1.85 11.63
C ALA A 70 -5.52 -1.12 12.81
N GLY A 71 -6.15 -0.04 13.22
CA GLY A 71 -5.79 0.79 14.36
C GLY A 71 -5.21 2.13 13.95
N GLY A 72 -4.60 2.78 14.94
CA GLY A 72 -4.16 4.16 14.86
C GLY A 72 -4.94 5.01 15.86
N ALA A 73 -4.26 5.90 16.56
CA ALA A 73 -4.93 6.85 17.45
C ALA A 73 -5.84 7.77 16.63
N ALA A 74 -6.94 8.21 17.24
CA ALA A 74 -7.86 9.13 16.59
C ALA A 74 -7.15 10.46 16.28
N GLY A 75 -7.05 10.79 14.99
CA GLY A 75 -6.53 12.06 14.52
C GLY A 75 -7.61 13.13 14.39
N ASP A 76 -7.18 14.37 14.24
CA ASP A 76 -8.03 15.54 13.97
C ASP A 76 -8.60 15.54 12.54
N ARG A 77 -7.90 14.92 11.60
CA ARG A 77 -8.21 14.96 10.16
C ARG A 77 -8.13 13.57 9.53
N PRO A 78 -9.05 13.21 8.62
CA PRO A 78 -9.06 11.89 7.98
C PRO A 78 -7.78 11.55 7.21
N CYS A 79 -7.20 12.49 6.45
CA CYS A 79 -5.92 12.29 5.74
C CYS A 79 -4.70 12.83 6.53
N GLY A 80 -4.85 13.03 7.84
CA GLY A 80 -3.76 13.52 8.69
C GLY A 80 -2.75 12.42 9.02
N SER A 81 -1.48 12.79 9.16
CA SER A 81 -0.42 11.86 9.58
C SER A 81 -0.59 11.39 11.03
N LEU A 82 -1.21 12.20 11.90
CA LEU A 82 -1.47 11.86 13.30
C LEU A 82 -2.82 11.14 13.47
N GLY A 83 -3.11 10.18 12.59
CA GLY A 83 -4.34 9.40 12.59
C GLY A 83 -4.16 8.02 11.93
N PRO A 84 -5.24 7.24 11.73
CA PRO A 84 -5.15 5.95 11.06
C PRO A 84 -4.49 5.99 9.67
N HIS A 85 -4.71 7.07 8.89
CA HIS A 85 -4.06 7.28 7.59
C HIS A 85 -2.52 7.32 7.67
N GLY A 86 -1.98 7.93 8.73
CA GLY A 86 -0.54 7.95 8.98
C GLY A 86 -0.04 6.81 9.87
N TYR A 87 -0.89 5.81 10.17
CA TYR A 87 -0.58 4.70 11.06
C TYR A 87 -0.21 5.11 12.50
N PHE A 88 -0.71 6.26 12.97
CA PHE A 88 -0.23 6.89 14.20
C PHE A 88 -0.43 6.00 15.45
N GLY A 89 0.64 5.65 16.15
CA GLY A 89 0.64 4.72 17.29
C GLY A 89 0.67 3.23 16.93
N ILE A 90 0.70 2.88 15.63
CA ILE A 90 0.90 1.51 15.13
C ILE A 90 2.02 1.41 14.09
N GLU A 91 2.84 2.45 13.94
CA GLU A 91 3.87 2.60 12.91
C GLU A 91 4.83 1.40 12.92
N GLY A 92 5.37 1.05 14.09
CA GLY A 92 6.30 -0.07 14.21
C GLY A 92 5.71 -1.42 13.78
N ARG A 93 4.39 -1.61 13.93
CA ARG A 93 3.70 -2.82 13.42
C ARG A 93 3.66 -2.83 11.90
N VAL A 94 3.41 -1.68 11.28
CA VAL A 94 3.36 -1.52 9.83
C VAL A 94 4.76 -1.66 9.23
N GLU A 95 5.76 -1.01 9.82
CA GLU A 95 7.17 -1.14 9.45
C GLU A 95 7.63 -2.59 9.51
N THR A 96 7.34 -3.31 10.61
CA THR A 96 7.68 -4.72 10.76
C THR A 96 7.04 -5.58 9.66
N ALA A 97 5.78 -5.31 9.30
CA ALA A 97 5.11 -6.04 8.23
C ALA A 97 5.75 -5.78 6.85
N ILE A 98 6.12 -4.53 6.56
CA ILE A 98 6.78 -4.15 5.31
C ILE A 98 8.19 -4.77 5.25
N ALA A 99 8.99 -4.61 6.31
CA ALA A 99 10.33 -5.18 6.39
C ALA A 99 10.32 -6.71 6.26
N GLY A 100 9.36 -7.37 6.92
CA GLY A 100 9.15 -8.81 6.80
C GLY A 100 8.88 -9.24 5.35
N TRP A 101 8.00 -8.52 4.64
CA TRP A 101 7.74 -8.78 3.22
C TRP A 101 8.97 -8.52 2.34
N ILE A 102 9.71 -7.44 2.57
CA ILE A 102 10.96 -7.19 1.83
C ILE A 102 11.96 -8.35 2.04
N GLY A 103 12.05 -8.87 3.26
CA GLY A 103 12.88 -10.03 3.59
C GLY A 103 12.53 -11.29 2.77
N THR A 104 11.24 -11.53 2.47
CA THR A 104 10.84 -12.69 1.66
C THR A 104 11.32 -12.60 0.22
N LEU A 105 11.43 -11.39 -0.34
CA LEU A 105 11.93 -11.19 -1.71
C LEU A 105 13.39 -11.61 -1.88
N GLY A 106 14.21 -11.48 -0.83
CA GLY A 106 15.60 -11.95 -0.82
C GLY A 106 15.67 -13.48 -0.92
N LEU A 107 14.81 -14.17 -0.18
CA LEU A 107 14.75 -15.63 -0.14
C LEU A 107 14.24 -16.26 -1.45
N GLU A 108 13.36 -15.57 -2.17
CA GLU A 108 12.86 -16.04 -3.47
C GLU A 108 13.92 -15.92 -4.57
N LYS A 109 14.77 -14.88 -4.52
CA LYS A 109 15.90 -14.73 -5.45
C LYS A 109 16.94 -15.84 -5.30
N GLU A 110 17.21 -16.28 -4.08
CA GLU A 110 18.17 -17.37 -3.82
C GLU A 110 17.67 -18.72 -4.33
N LYS A 111 16.34 -18.93 -4.37
CA LYS A 111 15.73 -20.19 -4.83
C LYS A 111 15.56 -20.26 -6.35
N GLY A 112 15.44 -19.13 -7.05
CA GLY A 112 15.26 -19.06 -8.51
C GLY A 112 16.56 -18.93 -9.31
N GLY A 113 17.72 -18.97 -8.66
CA GLY A 113 19.05 -18.79 -9.26
C GLY A 113 19.90 -20.06 -9.38
N ALA A 114 19.27 -21.24 -9.37
CA ALA A 114 19.93 -22.54 -9.59
C ALA A 114 19.49 -23.15 -10.93
#